data_AF-W7Q5Q9-F1
#
_entry.id   AF-W7Q5Q9-F1
#
_cell.length_a   1.000
_cell.length_b   1.000
_cell.length_c   1.000
_cell.angle_alpha   90.00
_cell.angle_beta   90.00
_cell.angle_gamma   90.00
#
_symmetry.space_group_name_H-M   'P 1'
#
loop_
_entity.id
_entity.type
_entity.pdbx_description
1 polymer ?
#
loop_
_entity_poly.entity_id
_entity_poly.type
_entity_poly.pdbx_seq_one_letter_code
_entity_poly.pdbx_strand_id
1 'polypeptide(L)'
;MAAIDYLKLHHLNAEIEKGNRLAVWPKENITPEVREWIRAHRTELLEELAAANDPEPPCLPAGVRVAWTIRVGSKRLVLAGVPYTREQAHRAAQARWPGADVEVLTDAD
;
A
#
# COMPACT_ATOMS: atom_id res chain seq x y z
N MET A 1 -17.99 5.97 -13.55
CA MET A 1 -17.89 5.88 -12.08
C MET A 1 -17.08 4.65 -11.78
N ALA A 2 -15.97 4.78 -11.06
CA ALA A 2 -15.16 3.62 -10.67
C ALA A 2 -15.97 2.72 -9.72
N ALA A 3 -15.81 1.40 -9.83
CA ALA A 3 -16.53 0.46 -8.97
C ALA A 3 -16.19 0.66 -7.48
N ILE A 4 -14.97 1.11 -7.21
CA ILE A 4 -14.49 1.52 -5.88
C ILE A 4 -15.20 2.78 -5.38
N ASP A 5 -15.47 3.74 -6.27
CA ASP A 5 -16.14 5.00 -5.92
C ASP A 5 -17.60 4.74 -5.50
N TYR A 6 -18.26 3.79 -6.16
CA TYR A 6 -19.57 3.30 -5.76
C TYR A 6 -19.55 2.71 -4.34
N LEU A 7 -18.56 1.86 -4.02
CA LEU A 7 -18.42 1.32 -2.65
C LEU A 7 -18.17 2.44 -1.62
N LYS A 8 -17.29 3.41 -1.93
CA LYS A 8 -17.03 4.56 -1.06
C LYS A 8 -18.28 5.41 -0.83
N LEU A 9 -19.10 5.62 -1.87
CA LEU A 9 -20.36 6.36 -1.79
C LEU A 9 -21.40 5.67 -0.91
N HIS A 10 -21.34 4.33 -0.85
CA HIS A 10 -22.14 3.50 0.04
C HIS A 10 -21.52 3.31 1.44
N HIS A 11 -20.45 4.05 1.78
CA HIS A 11 -19.71 3.90 3.04
C HIS A 11 -19.21 2.46 3.28
N LEU A 12 -18.80 1.80 2.19
CA LEU A 12 -18.25 0.46 2.17
C LEU A 12 -16.77 0.52 1.75
N ASN A 13 -15.94 -0.17 2.51
CA ASN A 13 -14.53 -0.41 2.20
C ASN A 13 -14.41 -1.79 1.55
N ALA A 14 -13.58 -1.87 0.52
CA ALA A 14 -13.20 -3.13 -0.09
C ALA A 14 -11.68 -3.20 -0.27
N GLU A 15 -11.13 -4.39 -0.05
CA GLU A 15 -9.70 -4.68 -0.15
C GLU A 15 -9.49 -6.05 -0.83
N ILE A 16 -8.34 -6.21 -1.49
CA ILE A 16 -7.90 -7.50 -2.00
C ILE A 16 -7.12 -8.23 -0.91
N GLU A 17 -7.74 -9.23 -0.30
CA GLU A 17 -7.11 -10.18 0.59
C GLU A 17 -6.20 -11.13 -0.22
N LYS A 18 -5.15 -11.65 0.45
CA LYS A 18 -4.16 -12.58 -0.13
C LYS A 18 -4.85 -13.69 -0.95
N GLY A 19 -4.50 -13.77 -2.23
CA GLY A 19 -5.01 -14.79 -3.16
C GLY A 19 -6.29 -14.41 -3.91
N ASN A 20 -6.41 -13.15 -4.37
CA ASN A 20 -7.54 -12.68 -5.20
C ASN A 20 -8.91 -12.75 -4.52
N ARG A 21 -8.94 -12.61 -3.19
CA ARG A 21 -10.19 -12.54 -2.43
C ARG A 21 -10.59 -11.09 -2.22
N LEU A 22 -11.82 -10.76 -2.58
CA LEU A 22 -12.39 -9.44 -2.30
C LEU A 22 -12.98 -9.46 -0.88
N ALA A 23 -12.38 -8.71 0.03
CA ALA A 23 -12.89 -8.49 1.37
C ALA A 23 -13.65 -7.16 1.39
N VAL A 24 -14.91 -7.16 1.85
CA VAL A 24 -15.77 -5.96 1.90
C VAL A 24 -16.32 -5.78 3.32
N TRP A 25 -16.21 -4.57 3.87
CA TRP A 25 -16.67 -4.22 5.22
C TRP A 25 -17.10 -2.74 5.29
N PRO A 26 -17.88 -2.31 6.30
CA PRO A 26 -18.53 -3.09 7.36
C PRO A 26 -19.79 -3.83 6.86
N LYS A 27 -20.03 -5.04 7.38
CA LYS A 27 -21.17 -5.89 7.00
C LYS A 27 -22.54 -5.25 7.26
N GLU A 28 -22.62 -4.30 8.19
CA GLU A 28 -23.83 -3.52 8.50
C GLU A 28 -24.36 -2.71 7.32
N ASN A 29 -23.46 -2.22 6.45
CA ASN A 29 -23.84 -1.44 5.26
C ASN A 29 -23.98 -2.31 4.00
N ILE A 30 -23.71 -3.62 4.09
CA ILE A 30 -23.83 -4.54 2.94
C ILE A 30 -25.31 -4.93 2.81
N THR A 31 -26.05 -4.11 2.07
CA THR A 31 -27.42 -4.45 1.66
C THR A 31 -27.40 -5.63 0.68
N PRO A 32 -28.51 -6.41 0.59
CA PRO A 32 -28.61 -7.50 -0.37
C PRO A 32 -28.40 -7.03 -1.82
N GLU A 33 -28.89 -5.84 -2.17
CA GLU A 33 -28.69 -5.22 -3.48
C GLU A 33 -27.20 -4.98 -3.79
N VAL A 34 -26.45 -4.43 -2.82
CA VAL A 34 -25.01 -4.21 -2.97
C VAL A 34 -24.26 -5.54 -3.06
N ARG A 35 -24.70 -6.58 -2.33
CA ARG A 35 -24.11 -7.91 -2.45
C ARG A 35 -24.29 -8.51 -3.84
N GLU A 36 -25.47 -8.40 -4.43
CA GLU A 36 -25.72 -8.87 -5.80
C GLU A 36 -24.89 -8.07 -6.80
N TRP A 37 -24.79 -6.76 -6.61
CA TRP A 37 -23.97 -5.89 -7.43
C TRP A 37 -22.48 -6.24 -7.36
N ILE A 38 -21.91 -6.44 -6.17
CA ILE A 38 -20.52 -6.88 -5.96
C ILE A 38 -20.28 -8.23 -6.64
N ARG A 39 -21.25 -9.14 -6.61
CA ARG A 39 -21.11 -10.46 -7.23
C ARG A 39 -21.11 -10.38 -8.76
N ALA A 40 -21.94 -9.50 -9.34
CA ALA A 40 -21.99 -9.25 -10.77
C ALA A 40 -20.72 -8.53 -11.28
N HIS A 41 -20.20 -7.57 -10.53
CA HIS A 41 -19.05 -6.74 -10.90
C HIS A 41 -17.75 -7.15 -10.17
N ARG A 42 -17.66 -8.39 -9.68
CA ARG A 42 -16.53 -8.86 -8.86
C ARG A 42 -15.20 -8.76 -9.61
N THR A 43 -15.18 -9.14 -10.88
CA THR A 43 -13.97 -9.16 -11.70
C THR A 43 -13.46 -7.74 -11.92
N GLU A 44 -14.36 -6.82 -12.32
CA GLU A 44 -14.04 -5.40 -12.49
C GLU A 44 -13.59 -4.76 -11.16
N LEU A 45 -14.26 -5.10 -10.04
CA LEU A 45 -13.84 -4.68 -8.71
C LEU A 45 -12.44 -5.18 -8.39
N LEU A 46 -12.09 -6.42 -8.70
CA LEU A 46 -10.75 -6.95 -8.44
C LEU A 46 -9.69 -6.27 -9.32
N GLU A 47 -9.99 -5.96 -10.57
CA GLU A 47 -9.07 -5.25 -11.46
C GLU A 47 -8.86 -3.81 -11.03
N GLU A 48 -9.95 -3.09 -10.74
CA GLU A 48 -9.92 -1.72 -10.22
C GLU A 48 -9.26 -1.66 -8.85
N LEU A 49 -9.59 -2.59 -7.94
CA LEU A 49 -8.92 -2.68 -6.64
C LEU A 49 -7.48 -3.13 -6.77
N ALA A 50 -7.09 -3.90 -7.79
CA ALA A 50 -5.69 -4.24 -7.99
C ALA A 50 -4.93 -2.99 -8.46
N ALA A 51 -5.50 -2.23 -9.39
CA ALA A 51 -4.96 -0.95 -9.83
C ALA A 51 -4.95 0.11 -8.72
N ALA A 52 -5.88 0.05 -7.76
CA ALA A 52 -5.97 1.00 -6.64
C ALA A 52 -5.30 0.52 -5.33
N ASN A 53 -5.06 -0.80 -5.17
CA ASN A 53 -4.27 -1.41 -4.09
C ASN A 53 -2.85 -1.73 -4.52
N ASP A 54 -2.44 -1.36 -5.74
CA ASP A 54 -1.05 -0.98 -5.92
C ASP A 54 -0.72 -0.05 -4.75
N PRO A 55 0.28 -0.40 -3.91
CA PRO A 55 0.60 0.38 -2.73
C PRO A 55 1.24 1.69 -3.19
N GLU A 56 0.42 2.58 -3.73
CA GLU A 56 0.66 4.00 -3.76
C GLU A 56 0.24 4.51 -2.38
N PRO A 57 1.18 4.63 -1.42
CA PRO A 57 0.90 5.36 -0.20
C PRO A 57 0.39 6.75 -0.58
N PRO A 58 -0.57 7.28 0.19
CA PRO A 58 -1.32 8.49 -0.14
C PRO A 58 -0.37 9.62 -0.56
N CYS A 59 -0.58 10.12 -1.78
CA CYS A 59 -0.11 11.41 -2.28
C CYS A 59 1.41 11.68 -2.25
N LEU A 60 2.27 10.66 -2.16
CA LEU A 60 3.72 10.84 -2.31
C LEU A 60 4.13 10.46 -3.74
N PRO A 61 5.01 11.24 -4.40
CA PRO A 61 5.42 10.93 -5.77
C PRO A 61 6.05 9.53 -5.82
N ALA A 62 5.79 8.81 -6.92
CA ALA A 62 6.22 7.43 -7.11
C ALA A 62 7.69 7.21 -6.68
N GLY A 63 7.90 6.26 -5.76
CA GLY A 63 9.23 5.96 -5.20
C GLY A 63 9.59 6.69 -3.90
N VAL A 64 8.70 7.51 -3.35
CA VAL A 64 8.87 8.14 -2.03
C VAL A 64 8.13 7.33 -0.96
N ARG A 65 8.85 6.91 0.07
CA ARG A 65 8.28 6.20 1.23
C ARG A 65 8.58 6.95 2.52
N VAL A 66 7.61 6.97 3.43
CA VAL A 66 7.73 7.56 4.78
C VAL A 66 8.54 6.70 5.73
N ALA A 67 8.71 5.42 5.39
CA ALA A 67 9.49 4.45 6.14
C ALA A 67 10.34 3.62 5.17
N TRP A 68 11.64 3.58 5.43
CA TRP A 68 12.62 2.75 4.71
C TRP A 68 13.29 1.79 5.67
N THR A 69 13.23 0.50 5.38
CA THR A 69 14.03 -0.49 6.09
C THR A 69 15.45 -0.42 5.52
N ILE A 70 16.43 -0.24 6.39
CA ILE A 70 17.84 -0.22 6.03
C ILE A 70 18.61 -1.25 6.84
N ARG A 71 19.68 -1.77 6.26
CA ARG A 71 20.67 -2.59 6.92
C ARG A 71 21.93 -1.76 7.10
N VAL A 72 22.41 -1.69 8.33
CA VAL A 72 23.66 -1.00 8.70
C VAL A 72 24.58 -2.06 9.30
N GLY A 73 25.51 -2.57 8.49
CA GLY A 73 26.32 -3.75 8.81
C GLY A 73 25.46 -4.99 9.10
N SER A 74 25.48 -5.45 10.35
CA SER A 74 24.70 -6.63 10.78
C SER A 74 23.31 -6.29 11.34
N LYS A 75 22.94 -5.01 11.45
CA LYS A 75 21.69 -4.59 12.10
C LYS A 75 20.66 -4.08 11.09
N ARG A 76 19.40 -4.47 11.27
CA ARG A 76 18.25 -3.91 10.53
C ARG A 76 17.64 -2.77 11.32
N LEU A 77 17.47 -1.62 10.68
CA LEU A 77 16.95 -0.37 11.23
C LEU A 77 15.86 0.16 10.31
N VAL A 78 14.93 0.95 10.84
CA VAL A 78 13.90 1.62 10.05
C VAL A 78 14.14 3.13 10.10
N LEU A 79 14.35 3.73 8.93
CA LEU A 79 14.36 5.17 8.71
C LEU A 79 12.92 5.63 8.50
N ALA A 80 12.28 6.09 9.57
CA ALA A 80 10.92 6.64 9.55
C ALA A 80 10.92 8.14 9.84
N GLY A 81 10.03 8.88 9.18
CA GLY A 81 9.75 10.29 9.49
C GLY A 81 9.55 11.16 8.27
N VAL A 82 10.65 11.48 7.57
CA VAL A 82 10.59 12.30 6.35
C VAL A 82 10.32 11.38 5.16
N PRO A 83 9.38 11.74 4.26
CA PRO A 83 9.20 11.03 3.00
C PRO A 83 10.49 11.13 2.17
N TYR A 84 11.22 10.02 2.07
CA TYR A 84 12.48 9.93 1.31
C TYR A 84 12.27 9.10 0.04
N THR A 85 12.96 9.45 -1.05
CA THR A 85 13.20 8.50 -2.15
C THR A 85 14.25 7.47 -1.72
N ARG A 86 14.37 6.36 -2.46
CA ARG A 86 15.40 5.33 -2.21
C ARG A 86 16.81 5.92 -2.06
N GLU A 87 17.19 6.80 -2.99
CA GLU A 87 18.50 7.46 -2.99
C GLU A 87 18.67 8.40 -1.80
N GLN A 88 17.62 9.17 -1.47
CA GLN A 88 17.65 10.06 -0.31
C GLN A 88 17.72 9.28 1.00
N ALA A 89 17.03 8.15 1.11
CA ALA A 89 17.09 7.27 2.28
C ALA A 89 18.49 6.67 2.44
N HIS A 90 19.10 6.22 1.34
CA HIS A 90 20.48 5.71 1.34
C HIS A 90 21.49 6.80 1.75
N ARG A 91 21.39 7.99 1.16
CA ARG A 91 22.26 9.12 1.51
C ARG A 91 22.07 9.59 2.95
N ALA A 92 20.83 9.66 3.45
CA ALA A 92 20.52 10.01 4.83
C ALA A 92 21.07 8.96 5.80
N ALA A 93 20.96 7.68 5.46
CA ALA A 93 21.55 6.61 6.23
C ALA A 93 23.09 6.67 6.22
N GLN A 94 23.72 6.85 5.07
CA GLN A 94 25.18 7.02 4.99
C GLN A 94 25.67 8.24 5.78
N ALA A 95 24.94 9.36 5.74
CA ALA A 95 25.28 10.54 6.53
C ALA A 95 25.15 10.30 8.04
N ARG A 96 24.23 9.43 8.47
CA ARG A 96 23.97 9.10 9.87
C ARG A 96 24.91 8.00 10.41
N TRP A 97 25.44 7.15 9.54
CA TRP A 97 26.42 6.12 9.84
C TRP A 97 27.61 6.17 8.87
N PRO A 98 28.47 7.20 8.97
CA PRO A 98 29.64 7.30 8.12
C PRO A 98 30.60 6.14 8.42
N GLY A 99 30.85 5.28 7.42
CA GLY A 99 31.74 4.12 7.53
C GLY A 99 31.06 2.77 7.77
N ALA A 100 29.73 2.74 7.91
CA ALA A 100 28.99 1.48 7.91
C ALA A 100 28.58 1.09 6.48
N ASP A 101 28.54 -0.21 6.21
CA ASP A 101 27.91 -0.74 5.00
C ASP A 101 26.39 -0.57 5.14
N VAL A 102 25.84 0.37 4.35
CA VAL A 102 24.44 0.77 4.40
C VAL A 102 23.73 0.29 3.15
N GLU A 103 22.74 -0.57 3.32
CA GLU A 103 21.90 -1.11 2.25
C GLU A 103 20.42 -0.82 2.53
N VAL A 104 19.67 -0.35 1.53
CA VAL A 104 18.24 -0.10 1.66
C VAL A 104 17.47 -1.35 1.25
N LEU A 105 16.75 -1.96 2.19
CA LEU A 105 15.92 -3.14 1.98
C LEU A 105 14.50 -2.71 1.60
N THR A 106 14.02 -3.18 0.46
CA THR A 106 12.62 -3.03 0.04
C THR A 106 11.84 -4.31 0.37
N ASP A 107 10.57 -4.17 0.74
CA ASP A 107 9.60 -5.23 1.06
C ASP A 107 9.33 -6.26 -0.09
N ALA A 108 10.14 -6.24 -1.13
CA ALA A 108 10.06 -7.14 -2.29
C ALA A 108 11.22 -8.16 -2.34
N ASP A 109 11.92 -8.39 -1.22
CA ASP A 109 12.92 -9.46 -1.06
C ASP A 109 12.48 -10.48 0.00
#